data_AF-A0A496Q3C6-F1
#
_entry.id   AF-A0A496Q3C6-F1
#
_cell.length_a   1.000
_cell.length_b   1.000
_cell.length_c   1.000
_cell.angle_alpha   90.00
_cell.angle_beta   90.00
_cell.angle_gamma   90.00
#
_symmetry.space_group_name_H-M   'P 1'
#
loop_
_entity.id
_entity.type
_entity.pdbx_description
1 polymer ?
#
loop_
_entity_poly.entity_id
_entity_poly.type
_entity_poly.pdbx_seq_one_letter_code
_entity_poly.pdbx_strand_id
1 'polypeptide(L)'
;MKKVPLKNITRLIVVIAVAASICSAATTTDSDPPTVEVITPTDASDLARGYEAAFGEMSASRVILFVRMEDRIQKLEFIRNVTAAAGVLIIEMRDNNLIAVDARRIVLITDGKMEP
;
A
#
# COMPACT_ATOMS: atom_id res chain seq x y z
N MET A 1 59.32 -2.15 30.92
CA MET A 1 58.55 -0.98 31.39
C MET A 1 59.14 0.29 30.78
N LYS A 2 58.53 0.84 29.72
CA LYS A 2 58.82 2.20 29.23
C LYS A 2 57.52 2.87 28.76
N LYS A 3 57.45 4.16 29.06
CA LYS A 3 56.25 4.98 29.27
C LYS A 3 55.61 5.43 27.97
N VAL A 4 54.28 5.44 27.93
CA VAL A 4 53.45 6.12 26.92
C VAL A 4 53.24 7.58 27.37
N PRO A 5 53.64 8.60 26.58
CA PRO A 5 53.11 9.94 26.78
C PRO A 5 51.77 10.08 26.06
N LEU A 6 50.72 10.07 26.86
CA LEU A 6 49.36 10.47 26.49
C LEU A 6 49.31 12.00 26.47
N LYS A 7 49.24 12.65 25.30
CA LYS A 7 48.75 14.04 25.22
C LYS A 7 48.30 14.42 23.81
N ASN A 8 47.09 14.98 23.76
CA ASN A 8 46.43 15.71 22.66
C ASN A 8 45.86 14.82 21.54
N ILE A 9 44.60 14.36 21.64
CA ILE A 9 43.36 15.12 21.38
C ILE A 9 43.42 15.82 20.03
N THR A 10 42.67 15.33 19.03
CA THR A 10 41.54 16.05 18.39
C THR A 10 41.05 15.27 17.15
N ARG A 11 39.83 14.71 17.29
CA ARG A 11 38.76 14.51 16.28
C ARG A 11 39.11 14.01 14.86
N LEU A 12 38.57 12.85 14.48
CA LEU A 12 37.84 12.64 13.20
C LEU A 12 37.19 11.24 13.19
N ILE A 13 35.88 11.15 13.46
CA ILE A 13 34.79 10.88 12.49
C ILE A 13 34.93 9.53 11.75
N VAL A 14 34.21 8.55 12.29
CA VAL A 14 33.38 7.50 11.67
C VAL A 14 33.36 7.44 10.14
N VAL A 15 33.58 6.24 9.57
CA VAL A 15 32.62 5.44 8.78
C VAL A 15 33.27 4.07 8.50
N ILE A 16 32.68 3.00 9.04
CA ILE A 16 33.06 1.62 8.77
C ILE A 16 32.41 1.23 7.43
N ALA A 17 33.19 1.26 6.35
CA ALA A 17 32.81 0.63 5.09
C ALA A 17 33.34 -0.82 5.11
N VAL A 18 32.43 -1.77 5.34
CA VAL A 18 32.71 -3.20 5.24
C VAL A 18 32.89 -3.55 3.76
N ALA A 19 34.15 -3.57 3.31
CA ALA A 19 34.54 -4.18 2.05
C ALA A 19 35.05 -5.60 2.33
N ALA A 20 34.14 -6.56 2.36
CA ALA A 20 34.47 -7.99 2.32
C ALA A 20 33.73 -8.61 1.13
N SER A 21 34.28 -8.36 -0.06
CA SER A 21 33.94 -9.12 -1.26
C SER A 21 34.74 -10.43 -1.29
N ILE A 22 34.16 -11.39 -2.02
CA ILE A 22 34.70 -12.68 -2.48
C ILE A 22 34.29 -13.86 -1.59
N CYS A 23 33.03 -14.26 -1.75
CA CYS A 23 32.57 -15.62 -1.47
C CYS A 23 32.82 -16.45 -2.73
N SER A 24 33.76 -17.41 -2.66
CA SER A 24 33.90 -18.48 -3.64
C SER A 24 32.96 -19.62 -3.27
N ALA A 25 32.00 -19.95 -4.16
CA ALA A 25 31.57 -21.33 -4.43
C ALA A 25 30.53 -21.33 -5.55
N ALA A 26 30.90 -21.90 -6.69
CA ALA A 26 29.96 -22.30 -7.73
C ALA A 26 29.19 -23.54 -7.25
N THR A 27 27.88 -23.45 -7.19
CA THR A 27 26.98 -24.62 -7.23
C THR A 27 25.71 -24.17 -7.93
N THR A 28 25.60 -24.49 -9.22
CA THR A 28 24.38 -24.34 -10.01
C THR A 28 23.35 -25.32 -9.45
N THR A 29 22.51 -24.81 -8.56
CA THR A 29 21.28 -25.48 -8.15
C THR A 29 20.17 -24.73 -8.87
N ASP A 30 19.49 -25.41 -9.78
CA ASP A 30 18.28 -24.95 -10.44
C ASP A 30 17.28 -24.56 -9.36
N SER A 31 17.22 -23.27 -9.05
CA SER A 31 16.40 -22.71 -7.98
C SER A 31 15.37 -21.87 -8.69
N ASP A 32 14.11 -22.33 -8.69
CA ASP A 32 12.99 -21.45 -8.99
C ASP A 32 13.22 -20.12 -8.27
N PRO A 33 13.11 -18.96 -8.96
CA PRO A 33 13.31 -17.69 -8.30
C PRO A 33 12.35 -17.64 -7.10
N PRO A 34 12.84 -17.32 -5.90
CA PRO A 34 11.97 -17.22 -4.75
C PRO A 34 10.85 -16.26 -5.12
N THR A 35 9.60 -16.69 -4.95
CA THR A 35 8.45 -15.78 -5.07
C THR A 35 8.61 -14.76 -3.96
N VAL A 36 9.24 -13.63 -4.28
CA VAL A 36 9.35 -12.50 -3.38
C VAL A 36 7.97 -11.86 -3.38
N GLU A 37 7.14 -12.25 -2.41
CA GLU A 37 5.90 -11.52 -2.11
C GLU A 37 6.30 -10.15 -1.56
N VAL A 38 6.38 -9.16 -2.46
CA VAL A 38 6.58 -7.77 -2.08
C VAL A 38 5.27 -7.27 -1.48
N ILE A 39 5.09 -7.46 -0.18
CA ILE A 39 4.01 -6.83 0.57
C ILE A 39 4.39 -5.35 0.73
N THR A 40 4.07 -4.52 -0.27
CA THR A 40 4.08 -3.07 -0.06
C THR A 40 2.89 -2.72 0.82
N PRO A 41 3.09 -2.22 2.05
CA PRO A 41 2.00 -1.64 2.80
C PRO A 41 1.56 -0.37 2.06
N THR A 42 0.50 -0.48 1.25
CA THR A 42 -0.09 0.69 0.61
C THR A 42 -0.81 1.50 1.67
N ASP A 43 -0.47 2.78 1.77
CA ASP A 43 -1.13 3.70 2.69
C ASP A 43 -2.61 3.83 2.33
N ALA A 44 -3.47 3.86 3.35
CA ALA A 44 -4.92 3.95 3.14
C ALA A 44 -5.29 5.17 2.29
N SER A 45 -4.55 6.27 2.44
CA SER A 45 -4.71 7.50 1.66
C SER A 45 -4.51 7.28 0.17
N ASP A 46 -3.53 6.47 -0.21
CA ASP A 46 -3.25 6.18 -1.62
C ASP A 46 -4.29 5.22 -2.19
N LEU A 47 -4.74 4.24 -1.39
CA LEU A 47 -5.90 3.41 -1.75
C LEU A 47 -7.13 4.29 -2.00
N ALA A 48 -7.44 5.21 -1.09
CA ALA A 48 -8.60 6.08 -1.20
C ALA A 48 -8.58 6.91 -2.49
N ARG A 49 -7.44 7.52 -2.80
CA ARG A 49 -7.23 8.29 -4.04
C ARG A 49 -7.33 7.40 -5.28
N GLY A 50 -6.77 6.20 -5.23
CA GLY A 50 -6.88 5.23 -6.32
C GLY A 50 -8.32 4.84 -6.62
N TYR A 51 -9.13 4.61 -5.57
CA TYR A 51 -10.55 4.30 -5.74
C TYR A 51 -11.38 5.49 -6.24
N GLU A 52 -11.11 6.70 -5.77
CA GLU A 52 -11.73 7.94 -6.30
C GLU A 52 -11.42 8.13 -7.78
N ALA A 53 -10.15 7.98 -8.18
CA ALA A 53 -9.75 8.06 -9.59
C ALA A 53 -10.43 6.96 -10.43
N ALA A 54 -10.43 5.71 -9.95
CA ALA A 54 -11.09 4.61 -10.63
C ALA A 54 -12.60 4.85 -10.79
N PHE A 55 -13.26 5.44 -9.78
CA PHE A 55 -14.67 5.81 -9.86
C PHE A 55 -14.91 6.85 -10.97
N GLY A 56 -14.04 7.85 -11.10
CA GLY A 56 -14.13 8.90 -12.13
C GLY A 56 -14.07 8.37 -13.57
N GLU A 57 -13.37 7.26 -13.79
CA GLU A 57 -13.25 6.61 -15.11
C GLU A 57 -14.44 5.66 -15.43
N MET A 58 -15.27 5.33 -14.44
CA MET A 58 -16.42 4.46 -14.63
C MET A 58 -17.68 5.24 -15.01
N SER A 59 -18.59 4.59 -15.75
CA SER A 59 -19.92 5.17 -15.95
C SER A 59 -20.67 5.18 -14.62
N ALA A 60 -20.86 6.37 -14.04
CA ALA A 60 -21.53 6.61 -12.76
C ALA A 60 -22.94 5.99 -12.63
N SER A 61 -23.54 5.55 -13.74
CA SER A 61 -24.87 4.93 -13.74
C SER A 61 -24.92 3.52 -13.14
N ARG A 62 -23.78 2.81 -13.06
CA ARG A 62 -23.76 1.37 -12.70
C ARG A 62 -22.64 0.96 -11.74
N VAL A 63 -21.97 1.92 -11.10
CA VAL A 63 -20.87 1.58 -10.18
C VAL A 63 -21.42 0.90 -8.92
N ILE A 64 -20.79 -0.22 -8.56
CA ILE A 64 -21.07 -1.02 -7.38
C ILE A 64 -19.78 -1.10 -6.56
N LEU A 65 -19.89 -0.82 -5.26
CA LEU A 65 -18.81 -1.04 -4.30
C LEU A 65 -19.17 -2.19 -3.36
N PHE A 66 -18.22 -3.09 -3.14
CA PHE A 66 -18.31 -4.12 -2.11
C PHE A 66 -17.37 -3.75 -0.96
N VAL A 67 -17.93 -3.64 0.24
CA VAL A 67 -17.22 -3.19 1.43
C VAL A 67 -17.31 -4.25 2.52
N ARG A 68 -16.17 -4.60 3.13
CA ARG A 68 -16.13 -5.46 4.31
C ARG A 68 -16.53 -4.66 5.55
N MET A 69 -17.61 -5.08 6.19
CA MET A 69 -18.14 -4.53 7.43
C MET A 69 -18.15 -5.63 8.49
N GLU A 70 -17.33 -5.49 9.53
CA GLU A 70 -17.22 -6.48 10.63
C GLU A 70 -17.13 -7.91 10.08
N ASP A 71 -18.24 -8.66 10.12
CA ASP A 71 -18.31 -10.07 9.72
C ASP A 71 -19.01 -10.32 8.37
N ARG A 72 -19.31 -9.27 7.60
CA ARG A 72 -20.03 -9.37 6.32
C ARG A 72 -19.47 -8.48 5.22
N ILE A 73 -19.81 -8.79 3.97
CA ILE A 73 -19.58 -7.90 2.83
C ILE A 73 -20.90 -7.21 2.49
N GLN A 74 -20.89 -5.89 2.51
CA GLN A 74 -22.01 -5.05 2.13
C GLN A 74 -21.82 -4.54 0.71
N LYS A 75 -22.86 -4.67 -0.11
CA LYS A 75 -22.95 -4.09 -1.45
C LYS A 75 -23.52 -2.69 -1.37
N LEU A 76 -22.84 -1.71 -1.94
CA LEU A 76 -23.28 -0.33 -2.11
C LEU A 76 -23.55 -0.09 -3.60
N GLU A 77 -24.74 0.40 -3.90
CA GLU A 77 -25.22 0.69 -5.26
C GLU A 77 -25.78 2.11 -5.33
N PHE A 78 -26.10 2.60 -6.53
CA PHE A 78 -26.67 3.94 -6.72
C PHE A 78 -25.77 5.05 -6.16
N ILE A 79 -24.47 4.91 -6.35
CA ILE A 79 -23.47 5.87 -5.91
C ILE A 79 -23.49 7.05 -6.88
N ARG A 80 -23.64 8.26 -6.34
CA ARG A 80 -23.61 9.51 -7.10
C ARG A 80 -22.18 10.01 -7.25
N ASN A 81 -21.44 10.03 -6.15
CA ASN A 81 -20.10 10.58 -6.11
C ASN A 81 -19.24 9.84 -5.07
N VAL A 82 -17.92 9.90 -5.25
CA VAL A 82 -16.93 9.36 -4.32
C VAL A 82 -15.84 10.41 -4.16
N THR A 83 -15.42 10.64 -2.91
CA THR A 83 -14.34 11.58 -2.61
C THR A 83 -13.35 10.96 -1.64
N ALA A 84 -12.05 11.06 -1.93
CA ALA A 84 -11.01 10.55 -1.05
C ALA A 84 -10.64 11.58 0.02
N ALA A 85 -10.58 11.15 1.29
CA ALA A 85 -10.17 11.98 2.41
C ALA A 85 -9.37 11.17 3.43
N ALA A 86 -8.05 11.44 3.52
CA ALA A 86 -7.16 10.90 4.55
C ALA A 86 -7.25 9.37 4.78
N GLY A 87 -7.45 8.59 3.71
CA GLY A 87 -7.58 7.13 3.77
C GLY A 87 -8.99 6.58 3.91
N VAL A 88 -9.98 7.47 3.90
CA VAL A 88 -11.41 7.16 3.88
C VAL A 88 -11.98 7.56 2.53
N LEU A 89 -12.92 6.77 2.00
CA LEU A 89 -13.83 7.20 0.94
C LEU A 89 -15.10 7.75 1.56
N ILE A 90 -15.43 8.97 1.18
CA ILE A 90 -16.75 9.56 1.39
C ILE A 90 -17.58 9.23 0.15
N ILE A 91 -18.63 8.42 0.35
CA ILE A 91 -19.50 7.92 -0.69
C ILE A 91 -20.83 8.67 -0.58
N GLU A 92 -21.17 9.44 -1.61
CA GLU A 92 -22.46 10.10 -1.75
C GLU A 92 -23.41 9.20 -2.55
N MET A 93 -24.49 8.80 -1.92
CA MET A 93 -25.54 7.97 -2.51
C MET A 93 -26.55 8.86 -3.25
N ARG A 94 -27.27 8.32 -4.24
CA ARG A 94 -28.25 9.09 -5.03
C ARG A 94 -29.40 9.68 -4.22
N ASP A 95 -29.71 9.11 -3.07
CA ASP A 95 -30.71 9.60 -2.10
C ASP A 95 -30.15 10.69 -1.15
N ASN A 96 -28.95 11.21 -1.43
CA ASN A 96 -28.20 12.17 -0.63
C ASN A 96 -27.68 11.65 0.72
N ASN A 97 -27.68 10.33 0.93
CA ASN A 97 -27.01 9.74 2.08
C ASN A 97 -25.48 9.74 1.90
N LEU A 98 -24.75 10.02 2.97
CA LEU A 98 -23.28 10.00 2.99
C LEU A 98 -22.78 8.84 3.85
N ILE A 99 -21.83 8.08 3.30
CA ILE A 99 -21.20 6.96 3.99
C ILE A 99 -19.69 7.16 3.97
N ALA A 100 -19.06 7.08 5.13
CA ALA A 100 -17.60 7.11 5.25
C ALA A 100 -17.08 5.68 5.42
N VAL A 101 -16.15 5.27 4.55
CA VAL A 101 -15.59 3.91 4.52
C VAL A 101 -14.07 3.98 4.50
N ASP A 102 -13.40 3.28 5.43
CA ASP A 102 -11.95 3.07 5.35
C ASP A 102 -11.61 2.36 4.02
N ALA A 103 -10.70 2.95 3.23
CA ALA A 103 -10.32 2.42 1.93
C ALA A 103 -9.80 0.98 1.99
N ARG A 104 -9.18 0.56 3.10
CA ARG A 104 -8.71 -0.82 3.30
C ARG A 104 -9.82 -1.85 3.41
N ARG A 105 -11.06 -1.40 3.67
CA ARG A 105 -12.24 -2.25 3.76
C ARG A 105 -12.94 -2.43 2.42
N ILE A 106 -12.54 -1.71 1.38
CA ILE A 106 -13.08 -1.90 0.03
C ILE A 106 -12.52 -3.21 -0.52
N VAL A 107 -13.42 -4.10 -0.90
CA VAL A 107 -13.08 -5.41 -1.47
C VAL A 107 -13.04 -5.31 -3.00
N LEU A 108 -13.99 -4.59 -3.59
CA LEU A 108 -14.14 -4.47 -5.04
C LEU A 108 -14.89 -3.20 -5.41
N ILE A 109 -14.49 -2.57 -6.52
CA ILE A 109 -15.26 -1.57 -7.26
C ILE A 109 -15.45 -2.08 -8.70
N THR A 110 -16.67 -2.01 -9.24
CA THR A 110 -17.00 -2.52 -10.58
C THR A 110 -18.12 -1.70 -11.22
N ASP A 111 -18.16 -1.66 -12.56
CA ASP A 111 -19.21 -0.98 -13.35
C ASP A 111 -20.47 -1.84 -13.56
N GLY A 112 -20.57 -2.99 -12.87
CA GLY A 112 -21.73 -3.86 -12.88
C GLY A 112 -21.95 -4.62 -14.18
N LYS A 113 -21.01 -4.59 -15.13
CA LYS A 113 -21.09 -5.33 -16.40
C LYS A 113 -20.57 -6.77 -16.33
N MET A 114 -20.54 -7.39 -15.14
CA MET A 114 -20.28 -8.83 -15.05
C MET A 114 -21.51 -9.58 -15.59
N GLU A 115 -21.62 -9.68 -16.92
CA GLU A 115 -22.31 -10.81 -17.56
C GLU A 115 -21.31 -11.98 -17.68
N PRO A 116 -21.74 -13.22 -17.40
CA PRO A 116 -20.91 -14.42 -17.53
C PRO A 116 -20.53 -14.75 -18.98
#